data_AF-A0A5J4SUR8-F1
#
_entry.id   AF-A0A5J4SUR8-F1
#
_cell.length_a   1.000
_cell.length_b   1.000
_cell.length_c   1.000
_cell.angle_alpha   90.00
_cell.angle_beta   90.00
_cell.angle_gamma   90.00
#
_symmetry.space_group_name_H-M   'P 1'
#
loop_
_entity.id
_entity.type
_entity.pdbx_description
1 polymer ?
#
loop_
_entity_poly.entity_id
_entity_poly.type
_entity_poly.pdbx_seq_one_letter_code
_entity_poly.pdbx_strand_id
1 'polypeptide(L)' 'MIEVFSGFSWEAELVKGLLESTGIASMLKTGNLGSILPSSANNVVTVMVSEENYHSAMTVIRSQNVSL' A
#
# COMPACT_ATOMS: atom_id res chain seq x y z
N MET A 1 -2.66 10.96 6.75
CA MET A 1 -2.51 9.65 6.07
C MET A 1 -1.38 9.78 5.07
N ILE A 2 -0.44 8.84 5.05
CA ILE A 2 0.81 8.85 4.29
C ILE A 2 0.90 7.58 3.44
N GLU A 3 1.39 7.70 2.21
CA GLU A 3 1.66 6.58 1.32
C GLU A 3 2.89 5.79 1.78
N VAL A 4 2.77 4.46 1.79
CA VAL A 4 3.88 3.54 2.13
C VAL A 4 4.17 2.53 1.03
N PHE A 5 3.23 2.32 0.09
CA PHE A 5 3.39 1.42 -1.04
C PHE A 5 2.46 1.84 -2.18
N SER A 6 2.89 1.62 -3.42
CA SER A 6 2.08 1.81 -4.63
C SER A 6 2.45 0.72 -5.64
N GLY A 7 1.47 -0.01 -6.14
CA GLY A 7 1.68 -1.17 -7.02
C GLY A 7 0.37 -1.70 -7.58
N PHE A 8 0.38 -2.90 -8.14
CA PHE A 8 -0.86 -3.53 -8.62
C PHE A 8 -1.81 -3.84 -7.48
N SER A 9 -3.12 -3.91 -7.76
CA SER A 9 -4.14 -4.19 -6.74
C SER A 9 -3.81 -5.40 -5.87
N TRP A 10 -3.33 -6.50 -6.45
CA TRP A 10 -2.98 -7.71 -5.69
C TRP A 10 -1.76 -7.49 -4.77
N GLU A 11 -0.74 -6.74 -5.22
CA GLU A 11 0.43 -6.41 -4.40
C GLU A 11 0.03 -5.49 -3.24
N ALA A 12 -0.83 -4.51 -3.52
CA ALA A 12 -1.34 -3.58 -2.51
C ALA A 12 -2.17 -4.30 -1.45
N GLU A 13 -3.02 -5.26 -1.84
CA GLU A 13 -3.76 -6.11 -0.91
C GLU A 13 -2.83 -6.98 -0.05
N LEU A 14 -1.77 -7.57 -0.63
CA LEU A 14 -0.77 -8.32 0.13
C LEU A 14 -0.05 -7.44 1.16
N VAL A 15 0.39 -6.23 0.76
CA VAL A 15 1.05 -5.28 1.67
C VAL A 15 0.10 -4.81 2.76
N LYS A 16 -1.16 -4.51 2.42
CA LYS A 16 -2.20 -4.18 3.41
C LYS A 16 -2.41 -5.31 4.41
N GLY A 17 -2.58 -6.54 3.94
CA GLY A 17 -2.75 -7.70 4.81
C GLY A 17 -1.55 -7.93 5.73
N LEU A 18 -0.33 -7.75 5.22
CA LEU A 18 0.89 -7.78 6.02
C LEU A 18 0.84 -6.73 7.14
N LEU A 19 0.56 -5.46 6.81
CA LEU A 19 0.49 -4.37 7.81
C LEU A 19 -0.60 -4.65 8.85
N GLU A 20 -1.79 -5.03 8.42
CA GLU A 20 -2.93 -5.34 9.31
C GLU A 20 -2.61 -6.52 10.23
N SER A 21 -1.91 -7.55 9.74
CA SER A 21 -1.46 -8.70 10.55
C SER A 21 -0.47 -8.31 11.66
N THR A 22 0.24 -7.19 11.48
CA THR A 22 1.16 -6.62 12.48
C THR A 22 0.49 -5.59 13.39
N GLY A 23 -0.84 -5.43 13.30
CA GLY A 23 -1.59 -4.45 14.09
C GLY A 23 -1.52 -3.02 13.56
N ILE A 24 -1.00 -2.82 12.34
CA ILE A 24 -0.91 -1.51 11.70
C ILE A 24 -2.13 -1.31 10.80
N ALA A 25 -3.02 -0.40 11.19
CA ALA A 25 -4.16 -0.03 10.37
C ALA A 25 -3.69 0.62 9.06
N SER A 26 -4.22 0.13 7.93
CA SER A 26 -3.91 0.67 6.60
C SER A 26 -5.16 0.73 5.73
N MET A 27 -5.12 1.54 4.69
CA MET A 27 -6.21 1.69 3.73
C MET A 27 -5.67 1.66 2.31
N LEU A 28 -6.51 1.20 1.38
CA LEU A 28 -6.22 1.27 -0.04
C LEU A 28 -6.83 2.55 -0.64
N LYS A 29 -6.03 3.22 -1.45
CA LYS A 29 -6.46 4.33 -2.30
C LYS A 29 -6.23 3.95 -3.75
N THR A 30 -7.32 3.67 -4.46
CA THR A 30 -7.28 3.42 -5.91
C THR A 30 -7.17 4.75 -6.66
N GLY A 31 -6.40 4.78 -7.74
CA GLY A 31 -6.28 5.94 -8.63
C GLY A 31 -7.59 6.30 -9.35
N ASN A 32 -8.32 7.25 -8.77
CA ASN A 32 -9.39 8.12 -9.27
C ASN A 32 -10.44 7.63 -10.31
N LEU A 33 -11.70 7.81 -9.91
CA LEU A 33 -13.00 7.81 -10.64
C LEU A 33 -13.13 8.84 -11.78
N GLY A 34 -12.07 9.11 -12.55
CA GLY A 34 -12.11 10.09 -13.65
C GLY A 34 -10.88 10.12 -14.55
N SER A 35 -10.02 9.10 -14.48
CA SER A 35 -8.82 9.01 -15.32
C SER A 35 -9.18 8.54 -16.74
N ILE A 36 -8.82 9.35 -17.74
CA ILE A 36 -8.94 9.05 -19.18
C ILE A 36 -7.73 8.20 -19.66
N LEU A 37 -6.88 7.74 -18.74
CA LEU A 37 -5.68 6.97 -19.06
C LEU A 37 -6.06 5.54 -19.50
N PRO A 38 -5.27 4.93 -20.41
CA PRO A 38 -5.52 3.57 -20.89
C PRO A 38 -5.52 2.59 -19.71
N SER A 39 -6.40 1.59 -19.79
CA SER A 39 -6.89 0.82 -18.65
C SER A 39 -5.86 0.08 -17.79
N SER A 40 -4.61 0.05 -18.24
CA SER A 40 -3.45 -0.52 -17.55
C SER A 40 -2.93 0.33 -16.38
N ALA A 41 -3.18 1.65 -16.35
CA ALA A 41 -2.85 2.49 -15.19
C ALA A 41 -3.91 2.43 -14.06
N ASN A 42 -5.10 1.91 -14.39
CA ASN A 42 -6.25 1.82 -13.48
C ASN A 42 -6.06 0.79 -12.36
N ASN A 43 -5.06 -0.09 -12.51
CA ASN A 43 -4.77 -1.17 -11.58
C ASN A 43 -3.74 -0.78 -10.52
N VAL A 44 -3.25 0.47 -10.55
CA VAL A 44 -2.32 0.96 -9.53
C VAL A 44 -3.14 1.39 -8.31
N VAL A 45 -2.86 0.73 -7.20
CA VAL A 45 -3.48 0.97 -5.89
C VAL A 45 -2.40 1.34 -4.91
N THR A 46 -2.68 2.36 -4.11
CA THR A 46 -1.78 2.89 -3.11
C THR A 46 -2.19 2.39 -1.72
N VAL A 47 -1.24 1.90 -0.92
CA VAL A 47 -1.44 1.60 0.49
C VAL A 47 -1.06 2.83 1.31
N MET A 48 -1.98 3.27 2.16
CA MET A 48 -1.81 4.43 3.02
C MET A 48 -1.99 4.04 4.50
N VAL A 49 -1.22 4.70 5.37
CA VAL A 49 -1.29 4.54 6.83
C VAL A 49 -1.44 5.91 7.50
N SER A 50 -1.81 5.94 8.78
CA SER A 50 -1.72 7.18 9.57
C SER A 50 -0.26 7.62 9.73
N GLU A 51 -0.04 8.91 9.96
CA GLU A 51 1.30 9.48 10.09
C GLU A 51 2.06 8.89 11.29
N GLU A 52 1.36 8.65 12.40
CA GLU A 52 1.89 7.95 13.59
C GLU A 52 2.43 6.54 13.28
N ASN A 53 1.84 5.86 12.30
CA ASN A 53 2.17 4.48 11.94
C ASN A 53 3.21 4.38 10.82
N TYR A 54 3.61 5.50 10.22
CA TYR A 54 4.49 5.53 9.04
C TYR A 54 5.82 4.80 9.29
N HIS A 55 6.50 5.10 10.39
CA HIS A 55 7.80 4.49 10.72
C HIS A 55 7.69 2.98 10.96
N SER A 56 6.68 2.55 11.70
CA SER A 56 6.40 1.14 11.96
C SER A 56 6.08 0.39 10.66
N ALA A 57 5.21 0.97 9.81
CA ALA A 57 4.83 0.38 8.53
C ALA A 57 6.05 0.21 7.60
N MET A 58 6.87 1.24 7.48
CA MET A 58 8.06 1.20 6.63
C MET A 58 9.10 0.19 7.14
N THR A 59 9.18 -0.02 8.46
CA THR A 59 10.03 -1.06 9.04
C THR A 59 9.54 -2.45 8.66
N VAL A 60 8.25 -2.73 8.83
CA VAL A 60 7.63 -4.02 8.46
C VAL A 60 7.83 -4.33 6.97
N ILE A 61 7.55 -3.37 6.10
CA ILE A 61 7.69 -3.53 4.64
C ILE A 61 9.15 -3.82 4.26
N ARG A 62 10.11 -3.10 4.84
CA ARG A 62 11.54 -3.30 4.57
C ARG A 62 12.05 -4.63 5.11
N SER A 63 11.63 -5.05 6.30
CA SER A 63 12.05 -6.32 6.90
C SER A 63 11.62 -7.53 6.06
N GLN A 64 10.49 -7.45 5.36
CA GLN A 64 10.04 -8.51 4.44
C GLN A 64 10.80 -8.51 3.09
N ASN A 65 11.49 -7.42 2.74
CA ASN A 65 12.31 -7.31 1.53
C ASN A 65 13.75 -7.84 1.72
N VAL A 66 14.13 -8.33 2.91
CA VAL A 66 15.50 -8.78 3.21
C VAL A 66 15.80 -10.20 2.69
N SER A 67 14.85 -10.91 2.08
CA SER A 67 15.05 -12.33 1.70
C SER A 67 14.43 -12.78 0.37
N LEU A 68 14.25 -11.90 -0.62
CA LEU A 68 13.90 -12.31 -2.00
C LEU A 68 15.05 -12.02 -2.97
#